data_AF-L9Y0T8-F1
#
_entry.id   AF-L9Y0T8-F1
#
_cell.length_a   1.000
_cell.length_b   1.000
_cell.length_c   1.000
_cell.angle_alpha   90.00
_cell.angle_beta   90.00
_cell.angle_gamma   90.00
#
_symmetry.space_group_name_H-M   'P 1'
#
loop_
_entity.id
_entity.type
_entity.pdbx_description
1 polymer ?
#
loop_
_entity_poly.entity_id
_entity_poly.type
_entity_poly.pdbx_seq_one_letter_code
_entity_poly.pdbx_strand_id
1 'polypeptide(L)' 'MRTDITLRGSKADQFERIQDLLEERRGHDLSRADVIGILMADYEQGLEDDRGLERSRP' A
#
# COMPACT_ATOMS: atom_id res chain seq x y z
N MET A 1 -13.14 -4.68 -12.68
CA MET A 1 -12.38 -5.93 -12.91
C MET A 1 -11.89 -6.40 -11.55
N ARG A 2 -12.19 -7.64 -11.14
CA ARG A 2 -11.73 -8.19 -9.86
C ARG A 2 -10.56 -9.12 -10.15
N THR A 3 -9.42 -8.85 -9.55
CA THR A 3 -8.21 -9.67 -9.69
C THR A 3 -7.90 -10.26 -8.33
N ASP A 4 -8.05 -11.58 -8.20
CA ASP A 4 -7.70 -12.27 -6.96
C ASP A 4 -6.19 -12.57 -6.96
N ILE A 5 -5.45 -11.94 -6.04
CA ILE A 5 -3.99 -12.06 -5.92
C ILE A 5 -3.66 -12.80 -4.63
N THR A 6 -2.99 -13.94 -4.74
CA THR A 6 -2.44 -14.68 -3.58
C THR A 6 -0.97 -14.28 -3.36
N LEU A 7 -0.66 -13.73 -2.19
CA LEU A 7 0.73 -13.55 -1.77
C LEU A 7 1.30 -14.87 -1.26
N ARG A 8 2.56 -15.17 -1.60
CA ARG A 8 3.24 -16.39 -1.18
C ARG A 8 4.64 -16.07 -0.67
N GLY A 9 5.10 -16.89 0.29
CA GLY A 9 6.44 -16.78 0.88
C GLY A 9 6.69 -15.38 1.44
N SER A 10 7.88 -14.82 1.15
CA SER A 10 8.34 -13.55 1.71
C SER A 10 7.38 -12.36 1.50
N LYS A 11 6.53 -12.38 0.47
CA LYS A 11 5.53 -11.32 0.23
C LYS A 11 4.32 -11.43 1.15
N ALA A 12 3.94 -12.65 1.57
CA ALA A 12 2.90 -12.84 2.57
C ALA A 12 3.39 -12.35 3.93
N ASP A 13 4.60 -12.77 4.33
CA ASP A 13 5.22 -12.34 5.59
C ASP A 13 5.41 -10.81 5.65
N GLN A 14 5.80 -10.20 4.52
CA GLN A 14 5.95 -8.75 4.43
C GLN A 14 4.60 -8.05 4.57
N PHE A 15 3.53 -8.61 4.01
CA PHE A 15 2.19 -8.05 4.12
C PHE A 15 1.70 -8.08 5.58
N GLU A 16 1.92 -9.18 6.30
CA GLU A 16 1.59 -9.30 7.72
C GLU A 16 2.31 -8.23 8.55
N ARG A 17 3.63 -8.05 8.36
CA ARG A 17 4.38 -7.00 9.06
C ARG A 17 3.88 -5.58 8.77
N ILE A 18 3.45 -5.33 7.53
CA ILE A 18 2.88 -4.03 7.15
C ILE A 18 1.53 -3.84 7.84
N GLN A 19 0.70 -4.88 7.88
CA GLN A 19 -0.58 -4.85 8.57
C GLN A 19 -0.40 -4.56 10.06
N ASP A 20 0.47 -5.30 10.75
CA ASP A 20 0.76 -5.10 12.18
C ASP A 20 1.17 -3.65 12.48
N LEU A 21 2.08 -3.09 11.68
CA LEU A 21 2.54 -1.71 11.84
C LEU A 21 1.41 -0.68 11.65
N LEU A 22 0.51 -0.94 10.70
CA LEU A 22 -0.62 -0.03 10.44
C LEU A 22 -1.68 -0.13 11.54
N GLU A 23 -1.94 -1.33 12.06
CA GLU A 23 -2.84 -1.58 13.18
C GLU A 23 -2.31 -0.91 14.46
N GLU A 24 -1.02 -1.06 14.77
CA GLU A 24 -0.36 -0.38 15.88
C GLU A 24 -0.51 1.14 15.80
N ARG A 25 -0.33 1.72 14.60
CA ARG A 25 -0.46 3.17 14.38
C ARG A 25 -1.90 3.68 14.50
N ARG A 26 -2.87 2.85 14.12
CA ARG A 26 -4.30 3.23 14.09
C ARG A 26 -5.05 2.84 15.37
N GLY A 27 -4.46 1.98 16.20
CA GLY A 27 -5.05 1.52 17.45
C GLY A 27 -6.27 0.61 17.28
N HIS A 28 -6.41 -0.04 16.11
CA HIS A 28 -7.45 -1.03 15.84
C HIS A 28 -7.05 -1.95 14.68
N ASP A 29 -7.65 -3.14 14.66
CA ASP A 29 -7.43 -4.17 13.64
C ASP A 29 -7.92 -3.71 12.26
N LEU A 30 -7.18 -4.08 11.21
CA LEU A 30 -7.48 -3.72 9.82
C LEU A 30 -7.80 -4.97 9.02
N SER A 31 -8.77 -4.86 8.10
CA SER A 31 -8.96 -5.93 7.13
C SER A 31 -7.85 -5.88 6.08
N ARG A 32 -7.61 -7.01 5.42
CA ARG A 32 -6.70 -7.09 4.27
C ARG A 32 -7.03 -6.08 3.18
N ALA A 33 -8.31 -5.78 2.97
CA ALA A 33 -8.75 -4.80 1.98
C ALA A 33 -8.38 -3.38 2.39
N ASP A 34 -8.48 -3.05 3.68
CA ASP A 34 -8.11 -1.73 4.21
C ASP A 34 -6.61 -1.49 4.04
N VAL A 35 -5.78 -2.47 4.40
CA VAL A 35 -4.33 -2.41 4.23
C VAL A 35 -3.96 -2.21 2.76
N ILE A 36 -4.58 -2.96 1.84
CA ILE A 36 -4.34 -2.78 0.40
C ILE A 36 -4.79 -1.39 -0.05
N GLY A 37 -5.95 -0.90 0.39
CA GLY A 37 -6.44 0.43 0.05
C GLY A 37 -5.46 1.54 0.47
N ILE A 38 -4.88 1.41 1.66
CA ILE A 38 -3.86 2.34 2.17
C ILE A 38 -2.59 2.29 1.32
N LEU A 39 -2.10 1.08 1.00
CA LEU A 39 -0.90 0.92 0.17
C LEU A 39 -1.10 1.44 -1.26
N MET A 40 -2.30 1.27 -1.82
CA MET A 40 -2.62 1.80 -3.15
C MET A 40 -2.67 3.33 -3.15
N ALA A 41 -3.25 3.95 -2.12
CA ALA A 41 -3.27 5.40 -2.00
C ALA A 41 -1.86 5.99 -1.88
N ASP A 42 -0.98 5.36 -1.09
CA ASP A 42 0.43 5.76 -0.96
C ASP A 42 1.19 5.62 -2.30
N TYR A 43 0.97 4.51 -3.01
CA TYR A 43 1.54 4.29 -4.34
C TYR A 43 1.06 5.33 -5.37
N GLU A 44 -0.24 5.62 -5.41
CA GLU A 44 -0.82 6.63 -6.32
C GLU A 44 -0.25 8.02 -6.04
N GLN A 45 -0.14 8.41 -4.77
CA GLN A 45 0.46 9.67 -4.36
C GLN A 45 1.93 9.78 -4.81
N GLY A 46 2.73 8.72 -4.60
CA GLY A 46 4.12 8.70 -5.08
C GLY A 46 4.23 8.83 -6.60
N LEU A 47 3.30 8.23 -7.36
CA LEU A 47 3.26 8.40 -8.81
C LEU A 47 2.84 9.81 -9.26
N GLU A 48 1.99 10.50 -8.50
CA GLU A 48 1.60 11.88 -8.78
C GLU A 48 2.75 12.84 -8.51
N ASP A 49 3.50 12.62 -7.43
CA ASP A 49 4.69 13.41 -7.09
C ASP A 49 5.81 13.26 -8.14
N ASP A 50 6.09 12.03 -8.59
CA ASP A 50 7.09 11.78 -9.65
C ASP A 50 6.68 12.43 -10.99
N ARG A 51 5.40 12.36 -11.35
CA ARG A 51 4.85 13.00 -12.56
C ARG A 51 4.86 14.54 -12.46
N GLY A 52 4.66 15.09 -11.26
CA GLY A 52 4.77 16.53 -11.00
C GLY A 52 6.19 17.06 -11.15
N LEU A 53 7.18 16.25 -10.75
CA LEU A 53 8.60 16.54 -10.95
C LEU A 53 9.03 16.49 -12.43
N GLU A 54 8.51 15.55 -13.22
CA GLU A 54 8.78 15.50 -14.67
C GLU A 54 8.23 16.71 -15.43
N ARG A 55 7.05 17.24 -15.04
CA ARG A 55 6.44 18.42 -15.68
C ARG A 55 7.12 19.76 -15.30
N SER A 56 7.98 19.75 -14.29
CA SER A 56 8.67 20.94 -13.79
C SER A 56 10.10 21.09 -14.32
N ARG A 57 10.55 20.21 -15.24
CA ARG A 57 11.82 20.39 -15.95
C ARG A 57 11.63 21.30 -17.17
N PRO A 58 12.38 22.41 -17.28
CA PRO A 58 12.30 23.35 -18.41
C PRO A 58 12.87 22.78 -19.71
#